data_AF-A0A5J4VLJ9-F1
#
_entry.id   AF-A0A5J4VLJ9-F1
#
_cell.length_a   1.000
_cell.length_b   1.000
_cell.length_c   1.000
_cell.angle_alpha   90.00
_cell.angle_beta   90.00
_cell.angle_gamma   90.00
#
_symmetry.space_group_name_H-M   'P 1'
#
loop_
_entity.id
_entity.type
_entity.pdbx_description
1 polymer ?
#
loop_
_entity_poly.entity_id
_entity_poly.type
_entity_poly.pdbx_seq_one_letter_code
_entity_poly.pdbx_strand_id
1 'polypeptide(L)'
;MTQLSALKQQIQIKPTDNRDQLVDQGALNQICAVLREGMKEEDEYSGVVLFGCEIASLLLKDNKRVIQAALEDNGLVDSLVTFLHSILQDKIMPDHIQILYHLLICASKDQKKLLYDKQVMRTIFLSLNTTNEQKLEIFINKINQIILNEGEKLKEGQQYPYKAQLEVDGTFSRLTQLLLGTDITNSSIKYNAAITIGTIFKATILPKEINSIVIKQIKQDLEKKNDQKNQRDLIALKCIAECKCVL
;
A
#
# COMPACT_ATOMS: atom_id res chain seq x y z
N MET A 1 13.67 -24.21 1.04
CA MET A 1 13.80 -23.64 2.41
C MET A 1 15.25 -23.40 2.84
N THR A 2 16.16 -24.37 2.78
CA THR A 2 17.56 -24.22 3.28
C THR A 2 18.32 -23.03 2.71
N GLN A 3 18.17 -22.73 1.41
CA GLN A 3 18.83 -21.58 0.77
C GLN A 3 18.28 -20.22 1.26
N LEU A 4 16.96 -20.06 1.36
CA LEU A 4 16.34 -18.85 1.91
C LEU A 4 16.73 -18.64 3.39
N SER A 5 16.83 -19.71 4.17
CA SER A 5 17.26 -19.61 5.57
C SER A 5 18.70 -19.11 5.68
N ALA A 6 19.60 -19.61 4.83
CA ALA A 6 20.98 -19.12 4.74
C ALA A 6 21.03 -17.65 4.30
N LEU A 7 20.18 -17.25 3.35
CA LEU A 7 20.08 -15.86 2.89
C LEU A 7 19.60 -14.94 4.03
N LYS A 8 18.59 -15.34 4.80
CA LYS A 8 18.08 -14.57 5.96
C LYS A 8 19.17 -14.38 7.02
N GLN A 9 19.94 -15.41 7.34
CA GLN A 9 21.06 -15.30 8.28
C GLN A 9 22.13 -14.30 7.79
N GLN A 10 22.48 -14.35 6.51
CA GLN A 10 23.43 -13.39 5.92
C GLN A 10 22.94 -11.94 6.01
N ILE A 11 21.64 -11.70 5.81
CA ILE A 11 21.04 -10.36 5.91
C ILE A 11 21.09 -9.81 7.34
N GLN A 12 20.93 -10.69 8.35
CA GLN A 12 20.96 -10.30 9.76
C GLN A 12 22.37 -9.96 10.25
N ILE A 13 23.40 -10.61 9.69
CA ILE A 13 24.80 -10.39 10.08
C ILE A 13 25.41 -9.22 9.31
N LYS A 14 24.97 -8.97 8.07
CA LYS A 14 25.49 -7.87 7.24
C LYS A 14 24.87 -6.52 7.61
N PRO A 15 25.68 -5.44 7.71
CA PRO A 15 25.17 -4.06 7.72
C PRO A 15 24.29 -3.78 6.51
N THR A 16 23.30 -2.89 6.66
CA THR A 16 22.34 -2.55 5.60
C THR A 16 23.00 -2.15 4.28
N ASP A 17 24.10 -1.39 4.35
CA ASP A 17 24.84 -0.89 3.20
C ASP A 17 25.54 -1.99 2.40
N ASN A 18 25.78 -3.16 3.01
CA ASN A 18 26.45 -4.31 2.37
C ASN A 18 25.48 -5.37 1.86
N ARG A 19 24.17 -5.12 1.91
CA ARG A 19 23.13 -6.06 1.45
C ARG A 19 23.00 -6.07 -0.07
N ASP A 20 23.50 -5.06 -0.76
CA ASP A 20 23.57 -5.00 -2.22
C ASP A 20 24.41 -6.15 -2.81
N GLN A 21 25.47 -6.58 -2.13
CA GLN A 21 26.25 -7.76 -2.50
C GLN A 21 25.41 -9.04 -2.58
N LEU A 22 24.38 -9.16 -1.75
CA LEU A 22 23.47 -10.31 -1.79
C LEU A 22 22.56 -10.26 -3.02
N VAL A 23 22.21 -9.06 -3.48
CA VAL A 23 21.48 -8.88 -4.74
C VAL A 23 22.34 -9.28 -5.92
N ASP A 24 23.62 -8.88 -5.93
CA ASP A 24 24.59 -9.29 -6.96
C ASP A 24 24.77 -10.83 -6.98
N GLN A 25 24.54 -11.51 -5.85
CA GLN A 25 24.54 -12.98 -5.73
C GLN A 25 23.19 -13.63 -6.10
N GLY A 26 22.22 -12.86 -6.58
CA GLY A 26 20.92 -13.37 -7.06
C GLY A 26 19.87 -13.55 -5.96
N ALA A 27 19.98 -12.88 -4.81
CA ALA A 27 18.98 -12.97 -3.74
C ALA A 27 17.56 -12.63 -4.22
N LEU A 28 17.40 -11.56 -5.01
CA LEU A 28 16.09 -11.19 -5.57
C LEU A 28 15.56 -12.25 -6.54
N ASN A 29 16.43 -12.86 -7.35
CA ASN A 29 16.05 -13.91 -8.30
C ASN A 29 15.53 -15.17 -7.58
N GLN A 30 16.13 -15.52 -6.44
CA GLN A 30 15.66 -16.62 -5.59
C GLN A 30 14.25 -16.34 -5.04
N ILE A 31 14.00 -15.10 -4.59
CA ILE A 31 12.68 -14.70 -4.09
C ILE A 31 11.66 -14.69 -5.23
N CYS A 32 12.02 -14.18 -6.41
CA CYS A 32 11.16 -14.23 -7.59
C CYS A 32 10.80 -15.67 -7.99
N ALA A 33 11.74 -16.61 -7.88
CA ALA A 33 11.47 -18.02 -8.13
C ALA A 33 10.46 -18.59 -7.12
N VAL A 34 10.60 -18.26 -5.83
CA VAL A 34 9.66 -18.66 -4.78
C VAL A 34 8.25 -18.13 -5.06
N LEU A 35 8.13 -16.86 -5.46
CA LEU A 35 6.85 -16.26 -5.84
C LEU A 35 6.22 -17.02 -7.01
N ARG A 36 7.02 -17.35 -8.04
CA ARG A 36 6.53 -18.08 -9.21
C ARG A 36 6.08 -19.50 -8.89
N GLU A 37 6.80 -20.23 -8.04
CA GLU A 37 6.37 -21.56 -7.60
C GLU A 37 5.11 -21.48 -6.72
N GLY A 38 5.00 -20.46 -5.86
CA GLY A 38 3.81 -20.22 -5.06
C GLY A 38 2.53 -19.94 -5.86
N MET A 39 2.63 -19.61 -7.16
CA MET A 39 1.46 -19.49 -8.04
C MET A 39 0.93 -20.86 -8.51
N LYS A 40 1.75 -21.91 -8.46
CA LYS A 40 1.41 -23.24 -9.00
C LYS A 40 0.76 -24.15 -7.95
N GLU A 41 1.07 -23.94 -6.67
CA GLU A 41 0.69 -24.82 -5.56
C GLU A 41 0.09 -23.99 -4.41
N GLU A 42 -1.25 -23.87 -4.39
CA GLU A 42 -1.95 -22.83 -3.63
C GLU A 42 -1.76 -22.84 -2.10
N ASP A 43 -1.58 -24.01 -1.47
CA ASP A 43 -1.56 -24.11 0.00
C ASP A 43 -0.20 -24.54 0.59
N GLU A 44 0.54 -25.45 -0.06
CA GLU A 44 1.80 -25.99 0.46
C GLU A 44 2.94 -24.96 0.46
N TYR A 45 2.94 -24.04 -0.51
CA TYR A 45 3.99 -23.02 -0.66
C TYR A 45 3.73 -21.71 0.10
N SER A 46 2.57 -21.56 0.73
CA SER A 46 2.17 -20.32 1.40
C SER A 46 3.20 -19.85 2.45
N GLY A 47 3.71 -20.77 3.28
CA GLY A 47 4.74 -20.45 4.27
C GLY A 47 6.10 -20.06 3.65
N VAL A 48 6.48 -20.68 2.55
CA VAL A 48 7.75 -20.40 1.85
C VAL A 48 7.67 -19.03 1.15
N VAL A 49 6.54 -18.71 0.55
CA VAL A 49 6.25 -17.39 -0.03
C VAL A 49 6.35 -16.31 1.04
N LEU A 50 5.67 -16.48 2.18
CA LEU A 50 5.73 -15.51 3.28
C LEU A 50 7.16 -15.29 3.76
N PHE A 51 7.94 -16.37 3.87
CA PHE A 51 9.35 -16.28 4.25
C PHE A 51 10.20 -15.54 3.21
N GLY A 52 9.96 -15.79 1.91
CA GLY A 52 10.59 -15.04 0.82
C GLY A 52 10.23 -13.55 0.88
N CYS A 53 8.98 -13.23 1.20
CA CYS A 53 8.51 -11.85 1.34
C CYS A 53 9.17 -11.13 2.53
N GLU A 54 9.33 -11.82 3.66
CA GLU A 54 10.06 -11.30 4.81
C GLU A 54 11.51 -10.96 4.45
N ILE A 55 12.19 -11.86 3.74
CA ILE A 55 13.57 -11.65 3.27
C ILE A 55 13.65 -10.43 2.33
N ALA A 56 12.73 -10.32 1.37
CA ALA A 56 12.67 -9.15 0.47
C ALA A 56 12.49 -7.85 1.25
N SER A 57 11.59 -7.84 2.24
CA SER A 57 11.34 -6.69 3.10
C SER A 57 12.61 -6.25 3.86
N LEU A 58 13.40 -7.22 4.35
CA LEU A 58 14.67 -6.94 5.02
C LEU A 58 15.76 -6.43 4.05
N LEU A 59 15.81 -6.94 2.82
CA LEU A 59 16.76 -6.49 1.80
C LEU A 59 16.49 -5.04 1.37
N LEU A 60 15.22 -4.68 1.20
CA LEU A 60 14.80 -3.36 0.71
C LEU A 60 14.94 -2.24 1.74
N LYS A 61 14.92 -2.59 3.03
CA LYS A 61 14.95 -1.61 4.12
C LYS A 61 16.20 -0.73 4.03
N ASP A 62 15.98 0.57 3.88
CA ASP A 62 16.99 1.63 3.82
C ASP A 62 18.09 1.43 2.76
N ASN A 63 17.83 0.64 1.69
CA ASN A 63 18.82 0.35 0.66
C ASN A 63 18.36 0.74 -0.76
N LYS A 64 18.82 1.91 -1.22
CA LYS A 64 18.45 2.48 -2.53
C LYS A 64 18.88 1.63 -3.72
N ARG A 65 20.04 0.97 -3.65
CA ARG A 65 20.56 0.13 -4.74
C ARG A 65 19.70 -1.13 -4.90
N VAL A 66 19.30 -1.73 -3.78
CA VAL A 66 18.38 -2.87 -3.78
C VAL A 66 17.01 -2.48 -4.33
N ILE A 67 16.48 -1.30 -3.96
CA ILE A 67 15.22 -0.79 -4.53
C ILE A 67 15.32 -0.65 -6.06
N GLN A 68 16.45 -0.14 -6.57
CA GLN A 68 16.66 -0.01 -8.01
C GLN A 68 16.66 -1.38 -8.70
N ALA A 69 17.35 -2.37 -8.15
CA ALA A 69 17.37 -3.73 -8.70
C ALA A 69 16.00 -4.41 -8.64
N ALA A 70 15.21 -4.15 -7.59
CA ALA A 70 13.86 -4.70 -7.46
C ALA A 70 12.90 -4.19 -8.55
N LEU A 71 13.18 -3.01 -9.12
CA LEU A 71 12.40 -2.34 -10.16
C LEU A 71 12.79 -2.73 -11.59
N GLU A 72 13.86 -3.51 -11.78
CA GLU A 72 14.26 -4.01 -13.09
C GLU A 72 13.14 -4.85 -13.74
N ASP A 73 13.15 -4.93 -15.06
CA ASP A 73 12.14 -5.68 -15.81
C ASP A 73 12.21 -7.18 -15.47
N ASN A 74 11.03 -7.76 -15.22
CA ASN A 74 10.88 -9.11 -14.67
C ASN A 74 11.51 -9.29 -13.28
N GLY A 75 11.79 -8.18 -12.59
CA GLY A 75 12.34 -8.15 -11.24
C GLY A 75 11.32 -8.50 -10.16
N LEU A 76 11.67 -8.13 -8.93
CA LEU A 76 10.86 -8.44 -7.74
C LEU A 76 9.47 -7.80 -7.81
N VAL A 77 9.38 -6.55 -8.27
CA VAL A 77 8.08 -5.84 -8.36
C VAL A 77 7.14 -6.55 -9.33
N ASP A 78 7.60 -6.88 -10.53
CA ASP A 78 6.78 -7.55 -11.54
C ASP A 78 6.33 -8.94 -11.05
N SER A 79 7.24 -9.66 -10.37
CA SER A 79 6.94 -10.98 -9.79
C SER A 79 5.89 -10.89 -8.68
N LEU A 80 5.97 -9.88 -7.79
CA LEU A 80 5.00 -9.66 -6.71
C LEU A 80 3.64 -9.23 -7.26
N VAL A 81 3.62 -8.33 -8.24
CA VAL A 81 2.40 -7.89 -8.90
C VAL A 81 1.71 -9.09 -9.53
N THR A 82 2.46 -9.91 -10.28
CA THR A 82 1.92 -11.13 -10.91
C THR A 82 1.36 -12.11 -9.88
N PHE A 83 2.13 -12.41 -8.82
CA PHE A 83 1.72 -13.32 -7.76
C PHE A 83 0.45 -12.85 -7.02
N LEU A 84 0.36 -11.57 -6.68
CA LEU A 84 -0.80 -11.02 -5.96
C LEU A 84 -2.07 -11.01 -6.82
N HIS A 85 -1.94 -10.92 -8.14
CA HIS A 85 -3.07 -11.04 -9.05
C HIS A 85 -3.47 -12.49 -9.33
N SER A 86 -2.58 -13.47 -9.09
CA SER A 86 -2.88 -14.88 -9.32
C SER A 86 -3.54 -15.58 -8.14
N ILE A 87 -3.46 -15.02 -6.92
CA ILE A 87 -4.04 -15.63 -5.72
C ILE A 87 -5.40 -15.01 -5.36
N LEU A 88 -6.24 -15.78 -4.65
CA LEU A 88 -7.48 -15.28 -4.08
C LEU A 88 -7.22 -14.15 -3.08
N GLN A 89 -8.12 -13.16 -3.03
CA GLN A 89 -7.93 -11.95 -2.21
C GLN A 89 -7.85 -12.27 -0.71
N ASP A 90 -8.59 -13.28 -0.24
CA ASP A 90 -8.54 -13.74 1.15
C ASP A 90 -7.22 -14.43 1.53
N LYS A 91 -6.45 -14.89 0.54
CA LYS A 91 -5.11 -15.48 0.71
C LYS A 91 -4.01 -14.41 0.72
N ILE A 92 -4.32 -13.17 0.37
CA ILE A 92 -3.38 -12.05 0.52
C ILE A 92 -3.13 -11.84 2.02
N MET A 93 -1.85 -11.83 2.39
CA MET A 93 -1.39 -11.59 3.76
C MET A 93 -0.74 -10.20 3.86
N PRO A 94 -0.78 -9.55 5.04
CA PRO A 94 -0.10 -8.28 5.28
C PRO A 94 1.37 -8.28 4.83
N ASP A 95 2.08 -9.39 5.01
CA ASP A 95 3.49 -9.52 4.64
C ASP A 95 3.73 -9.50 3.12
N HIS A 96 2.76 -9.96 2.30
CA HIS A 96 2.87 -9.84 0.84
C HIS A 96 2.85 -8.36 0.42
N ILE A 97 1.95 -7.59 1.03
CA ILE A 97 1.76 -6.16 0.72
C ILE A 97 2.88 -5.29 1.32
N GLN A 98 3.51 -5.75 2.40
CA GLN A 98 4.55 -4.99 3.11
C GLN A 98 5.71 -4.57 2.20
N ILE A 99 6.07 -5.40 1.22
CA ILE A 99 7.15 -5.09 0.27
C ILE A 99 6.77 -3.92 -0.63
N LEU A 100 5.58 -3.98 -1.22
CA LEU A 100 5.06 -2.91 -2.08
C LEU A 100 4.88 -1.60 -1.29
N TYR A 101 4.44 -1.70 -0.04
CA TYR A 101 4.39 -0.58 0.89
C TYR A 101 5.78 0.04 1.11
N HIS A 102 6.80 -0.76 1.46
CA HIS A 102 8.17 -0.27 1.66
C HIS A 102 8.74 0.40 0.41
N LEU A 103 8.52 -0.19 -0.77
CA LEU A 103 8.93 0.39 -2.02
C LEU A 103 8.32 1.78 -2.23
N LEU A 104 7.01 1.93 -2.02
CA LEU A 104 6.33 3.23 -2.17
C LEU A 104 6.79 4.27 -1.15
N ILE A 105 7.13 3.88 0.08
CA ILE A 105 7.59 4.83 1.09
C ILE A 105 9.04 5.28 0.82
N CYS A 106 9.92 4.35 0.44
CA CYS A 106 11.35 4.59 0.32
C CYS A 106 11.82 5.02 -1.08
N ALA A 107 11.01 4.78 -2.12
CA ALA A 107 11.35 5.14 -3.50
C ALA A 107 11.49 6.65 -3.70
N SER A 108 12.45 7.02 -4.55
CA SER A 108 12.56 8.38 -5.11
C SER A 108 11.34 8.73 -5.97
N LYS A 109 11.21 10.00 -6.35
CA LYS A 109 10.09 10.47 -7.18
C LYS A 109 9.98 9.71 -8.51
N ASP A 110 11.10 9.46 -9.18
CA ASP A 110 11.12 8.77 -10.47
C ASP A 110 10.83 7.27 -10.30
N GLN A 111 11.38 6.65 -9.25
CA GLN A 111 11.08 5.26 -8.91
C GLN A 111 9.61 5.07 -8.52
N LYS A 112 9.00 6.03 -7.82
CA LYS A 112 7.56 6.03 -7.55
C LYS A 112 6.77 6.00 -8.85
N LYS A 113 7.06 6.90 -9.77
CA LYS A 113 6.41 6.91 -11.09
C LYS A 113 6.47 5.53 -11.75
N LEU A 114 7.64 4.88 -11.73
CA LEU A 114 7.79 3.51 -12.24
C LEU A 114 6.94 2.48 -11.48
N LEU A 115 6.84 2.57 -10.15
CA LEU A 115 5.94 1.71 -9.35
C LEU A 115 4.46 1.91 -9.76
N TYR A 116 4.04 3.15 -10.02
CA TYR A 116 2.68 3.43 -10.53
C TYR A 116 2.45 2.85 -11.92
N ASP A 117 3.42 3.00 -12.83
CA ASP A 117 3.38 2.43 -14.18
C ASP A 117 3.31 0.88 -14.14
N LYS A 118 4.00 0.26 -13.19
CA LYS A 118 3.93 -1.18 -12.88
C LYS A 118 2.66 -1.60 -12.09
N GLN A 119 1.67 -0.72 -11.97
CA GLN A 119 0.38 -0.97 -11.32
C GLN A 119 0.48 -1.37 -9.83
N VAL A 120 1.53 -0.96 -9.13
CA VAL A 120 1.75 -1.34 -7.72
C VAL A 120 0.62 -0.84 -6.83
N MET A 121 0.13 0.38 -7.02
CA MET A 121 -1.01 0.87 -6.22
C MET A 121 -2.25 0.00 -6.42
N ARG A 122 -2.64 -0.25 -7.67
CA ARG A 122 -3.77 -1.14 -8.00
C ARG A 122 -3.63 -2.50 -7.33
N THR A 123 -2.41 -3.06 -7.35
CA THR A 123 -2.09 -4.34 -6.70
C THR A 123 -2.32 -4.30 -5.20
N ILE A 124 -1.86 -3.23 -4.52
CA ILE A 124 -2.09 -3.04 -3.09
C ILE A 124 -3.59 -2.95 -2.80
N PHE A 125 -4.35 -2.23 -3.64
CA PHE A 125 -5.79 -2.07 -3.46
C PHE A 125 -6.60 -3.37 -3.62
N LEU A 126 -6.07 -4.40 -4.30
CA LEU A 126 -6.71 -5.73 -4.32
C LEU A 126 -6.96 -6.29 -2.92
N SER A 127 -6.07 -5.98 -1.97
CA SER A 127 -6.18 -6.43 -0.58
C SER A 127 -7.41 -5.89 0.15
N LEU A 128 -8.04 -4.82 -0.36
CA LEU A 128 -9.31 -4.30 0.20
C LEU A 128 -10.52 -5.20 -0.10
N ASN A 129 -10.38 -6.20 -0.97
CA ASN A 129 -11.47 -7.10 -1.34
C ASN A 129 -11.52 -8.37 -0.47
N THR A 130 -10.70 -8.45 0.59
CA THR A 130 -10.78 -9.51 1.60
C THR A 130 -12.14 -9.48 2.32
N THR A 131 -12.68 -10.66 2.62
CA THR A 131 -13.86 -10.87 3.46
C THR A 131 -13.52 -10.84 4.94
N ASN A 132 -12.25 -11.08 5.29
CA ASN A 132 -11.77 -11.00 6.67
C ASN A 132 -11.61 -9.54 7.13
N GLU A 133 -12.48 -9.10 8.04
CA GLU A 133 -12.51 -7.72 8.55
C GLU A 133 -11.24 -7.30 9.31
N GLN A 134 -10.58 -8.22 10.02
CA GLN A 134 -9.32 -7.93 10.73
C GLN A 134 -8.18 -7.66 9.74
N LYS A 135 -8.09 -8.46 8.67
CA LYS A 135 -7.13 -8.22 7.59
C LYS A 135 -7.44 -6.91 6.86
N LEU A 136 -8.72 -6.65 6.60
CA LEU A 136 -9.19 -5.44 5.94
C LEU A 136 -8.75 -4.18 6.70
N GLU A 137 -8.87 -4.18 8.04
CA GLU A 137 -8.39 -3.08 8.88
C GLU A 137 -6.88 -2.84 8.70
N ILE A 138 -6.07 -3.90 8.69
CA ILE A 138 -4.62 -3.78 8.50
C ILE A 138 -4.30 -3.19 7.12
N PHE A 139 -4.97 -3.68 6.07
CA PHE A 139 -4.74 -3.22 4.71
C PHE A 139 -5.15 -1.76 4.50
N ILE A 140 -6.35 -1.38 4.93
CA ILE A 140 -6.84 0.00 4.74
C ILE A 140 -5.98 1.00 5.54
N ASN A 141 -5.48 0.63 6.72
CA ASN A 141 -4.56 1.48 7.48
C ASN A 141 -3.22 1.69 6.75
N LYS A 142 -2.66 0.65 6.12
CA LYS A 142 -1.42 0.79 5.32
C LYS A 142 -1.64 1.66 4.07
N ILE A 143 -2.74 1.44 3.37
CA ILE A 143 -3.14 2.25 2.22
C ILE A 143 -3.32 3.72 2.63
N ASN A 144 -4.02 3.96 3.73
CA ASN A 144 -4.22 5.29 4.28
C ASN A 144 -2.87 6.00 4.50
N GLN A 145 -1.89 5.32 5.11
CA GLN A 145 -0.56 5.88 5.34
C GLN A 145 0.17 6.24 4.04
N ILE A 146 0.07 5.41 2.99
CA ILE A 146 0.64 5.71 1.67
C ILE A 146 0.00 6.98 1.09
N ILE A 147 -1.33 6.99 1.02
CA ILE A 147 -2.10 8.07 0.40
C ILE A 147 -1.89 9.40 1.15
N LEU A 148 -1.95 9.36 2.48
CA LEU A 148 -1.77 10.54 3.34
C LEU A 148 -0.36 11.13 3.22
N ASN A 149 0.69 10.29 3.29
CA ASN A 149 2.07 10.72 3.14
C ASN A 149 2.34 11.38 1.79
N GLU A 150 1.73 10.88 0.71
CA GLU A 150 1.82 11.54 -0.60
C GLU A 150 0.99 12.83 -0.65
N GLY A 151 -0.21 12.83 -0.06
CA GLY A 151 -1.09 14.00 0.01
C GLY A 151 -0.48 15.19 0.78
N GLU A 152 0.21 14.93 1.89
CA GLU A 152 0.89 15.95 2.71
C GLU A 152 1.99 16.69 1.95
N LYS A 153 2.64 16.03 0.99
CA LYS A 153 3.73 16.60 0.18
C LYS A 153 3.22 17.51 -0.94
N LEU A 154 1.92 17.45 -1.25
CA LEU A 154 1.31 18.26 -2.30
C LEU A 154 1.16 19.70 -1.85
N LYS A 155 1.47 20.63 -2.75
CA LYS A 155 1.26 22.05 -2.50
C LYS A 155 -0.23 22.37 -2.43
N GLU A 156 -0.56 23.52 -1.85
CA GLU A 156 -1.94 24.01 -1.83
C GLU A 156 -2.50 24.13 -3.25
N GLY A 157 -3.72 23.64 -3.45
CA GLY A 157 -4.40 23.63 -4.75
C GLY A 157 -3.87 22.56 -5.72
N GLN A 158 -2.84 21.81 -5.36
CA GLN A 158 -2.34 20.70 -6.17
C GLN A 158 -3.22 19.46 -5.94
N GLN A 159 -3.76 18.92 -7.02
CA GLN A 159 -4.58 17.72 -6.99
C GLN A 159 -3.75 16.47 -6.72
N TYR A 160 -4.38 15.43 -6.17
CA TYR A 160 -3.75 14.12 -6.00
C TYR A 160 -3.40 13.52 -7.38
N PRO A 161 -2.11 13.28 -7.70
CA PRO A 161 -1.68 12.97 -9.07
C PRO A 161 -2.33 11.74 -9.69
N TYR A 162 -2.75 10.78 -8.86
CA TYR A 162 -3.28 9.49 -9.31
C TYR A 162 -4.79 9.37 -9.13
N LYS A 163 -5.48 10.47 -8.83
CA LYS A 163 -6.94 10.45 -8.58
C LYS A 163 -7.71 9.80 -9.73
N ALA A 164 -7.47 10.23 -10.96
CA ALA A 164 -8.17 9.72 -12.14
C ALA A 164 -7.95 8.21 -12.34
N GLN A 165 -6.74 7.71 -12.05
CA GLN A 165 -6.44 6.27 -12.11
C GLN A 165 -7.25 5.49 -11.07
N LEU A 166 -7.32 5.98 -9.83
CA LEU A 166 -8.07 5.36 -8.73
C LEU A 166 -9.60 5.39 -8.95
N GLU A 167 -10.09 6.34 -9.74
CA GLU A 167 -11.49 6.38 -10.17
C GLU A 167 -11.77 5.32 -11.25
N VAL A 168 -10.88 5.20 -12.24
CA VAL A 168 -11.03 4.26 -13.38
C VAL A 168 -10.85 2.81 -12.96
N ASP A 169 -9.94 2.50 -12.03
CA ASP A 169 -9.63 1.13 -11.64
C ASP A 169 -10.59 0.52 -10.59
N GLY A 170 -11.60 1.28 -10.17
CA GLY A 170 -12.60 0.84 -9.19
C GLY A 170 -12.17 0.97 -7.73
N THR A 171 -10.94 1.41 -7.44
CA THR A 171 -10.46 1.67 -6.08
C THR A 171 -11.37 2.63 -5.33
N PHE A 172 -11.74 3.76 -5.96
CA PHE A 172 -12.61 4.75 -5.34
C PHE A 172 -14.00 4.17 -5.01
N SER A 173 -14.55 3.35 -5.90
CA SER A 173 -15.82 2.64 -5.65
C SER A 173 -15.71 1.73 -4.43
N ARG A 174 -14.61 0.96 -4.31
CA ARG A 174 -14.39 0.09 -3.15
C ARG A 174 -14.26 0.89 -1.85
N LEU A 175 -13.51 1.99 -1.84
CA LEU A 175 -13.40 2.87 -0.66
C LEU A 175 -14.76 3.44 -0.25
N THR A 176 -15.59 3.81 -1.23
CA THR A 176 -16.95 4.31 -0.98
C THR A 176 -17.83 3.23 -0.37
N GLN A 177 -17.76 1.99 -0.88
CA GLN A 177 -18.47 0.85 -0.28
C GLN A 177 -18.02 0.59 1.16
N LEU A 178 -16.72 0.65 1.45
CA LEU A 178 -16.21 0.48 2.82
C LEU A 178 -16.73 1.56 3.77
N LEU A 179 -16.84 2.80 3.29
CA LEU A 179 -17.37 3.92 4.06
C LEU A 179 -18.88 3.76 4.36
N LEU A 180 -19.66 3.38 3.35
CA LEU A 180 -21.12 3.32 3.41
C LEU A 180 -21.67 1.97 3.91
N GLY A 181 -20.85 0.91 3.86
CA GLY A 181 -21.25 -0.47 4.13
C GLY A 181 -21.81 -0.65 5.53
N THR A 182 -22.99 -1.26 5.63
CA THR A 182 -23.63 -1.61 6.90
C THR A 182 -23.11 -2.92 7.49
N ASP A 183 -22.48 -3.74 6.65
CA ASP A 183 -21.82 -5.01 6.97
C ASP A 183 -20.47 -4.81 7.69
N ILE A 184 -19.82 -3.65 7.49
CA ILE A 184 -18.59 -3.28 8.19
C ILE A 184 -18.91 -2.75 9.59
N THR A 185 -18.55 -3.52 10.61
CA THR A 185 -18.79 -3.21 12.03
C THR A 185 -17.66 -2.37 12.62
N ASN A 186 -16.45 -2.52 12.09
CA ASN A 186 -15.26 -1.85 12.58
C ASN A 186 -15.21 -0.40 12.09
N SER A 187 -15.49 0.54 13.00
CA SER A 187 -15.42 1.98 12.74
C SER A 187 -14.05 2.47 12.26
N SER A 188 -12.95 1.78 12.60
CA SER A 188 -11.59 2.09 12.12
C SER A 188 -11.49 1.97 10.60
N ILE A 189 -12.18 0.99 10.00
CA ILE A 189 -12.19 0.80 8.55
C ILE A 189 -12.89 1.98 7.86
N LYS A 190 -14.07 2.36 8.35
CA LYS A 190 -14.84 3.51 7.83
C LYS A 190 -14.07 4.82 7.97
N TYR A 191 -13.42 5.01 9.11
CA TYR A 191 -12.55 6.15 9.37
C TYR A 191 -11.38 6.22 8.38
N ASN A 192 -10.62 5.12 8.23
CA ASN A 192 -9.49 5.09 7.30
C ASN A 192 -9.95 5.26 5.84
N ALA A 193 -11.12 4.73 5.46
CA ALA A 193 -11.71 4.97 4.15
C ALA A 193 -12.05 6.46 3.94
N ALA A 194 -12.66 7.12 4.92
CA ALA A 194 -12.98 8.55 4.86
C ALA A 194 -11.74 9.44 4.71
N ILE A 195 -10.69 9.20 5.52
CA ILE A 195 -9.42 9.94 5.43
C ILE A 195 -8.76 9.72 4.05
N THR A 196 -8.78 8.48 3.57
CA THR A 196 -8.20 8.13 2.26
C THR A 196 -8.94 8.84 1.14
N ILE A 197 -10.28 8.82 1.15
CA ILE A 197 -11.12 9.54 0.17
C ILE A 197 -10.87 11.04 0.25
N GLY A 198 -10.89 11.63 1.45
CA GLY A 198 -10.66 13.07 1.63
C GLY A 198 -9.31 13.54 1.09
N THR A 199 -8.28 12.72 1.26
CA THR A 199 -6.94 13.00 0.74
C THR A 199 -6.86 12.84 -0.79
N ILE A 200 -7.46 11.79 -1.36
CA ILE A 200 -7.53 11.60 -2.82
C ILE A 200 -8.23 12.79 -3.49
N PHE A 201 -9.25 13.34 -2.83
CA PHE A 201 -10.01 14.48 -3.34
C PHE A 201 -9.37 15.84 -3.04
N LYS A 202 -8.11 15.90 -2.61
CA LYS A 202 -7.38 17.15 -2.40
C LYS A 202 -7.59 18.12 -3.56
N ALA A 203 -7.98 19.36 -3.25
CA ALA A 203 -8.22 20.43 -4.22
C ALA A 203 -9.27 20.10 -5.30
N THR A 204 -10.14 19.12 -5.05
CA THR A 204 -11.26 18.74 -5.93
C THR A 204 -12.54 18.54 -5.13
N ILE A 205 -13.68 18.73 -5.78
CA ILE A 205 -14.99 18.60 -5.13
C ILE A 205 -15.27 17.11 -4.86
N LEU A 206 -15.58 16.76 -3.61
CA LEU A 206 -16.11 15.44 -3.25
C LEU A 206 -17.48 15.22 -3.90
N PRO A 207 -17.81 13.99 -4.33
CA PRO A 207 -19.14 13.68 -4.85
C PRO A 207 -20.22 14.00 -3.81
N LYS A 208 -21.33 14.60 -4.26
CA LYS A 208 -22.37 15.15 -3.39
C LYS A 208 -22.94 14.10 -2.44
N GLU A 209 -23.00 12.86 -2.90
CA GLU A 209 -23.58 11.70 -2.24
C GLU A 209 -22.79 11.30 -0.99
N ILE A 210 -21.46 11.51 -0.99
CA ILE A 210 -20.57 11.07 0.10
C ILE A 210 -19.94 12.22 0.88
N ASN A 211 -20.03 13.45 0.38
CA ASN A 211 -19.36 14.63 0.95
C ASN A 211 -19.64 14.79 2.45
N SER A 212 -20.91 14.85 2.84
CA SER A 212 -21.30 15.05 4.24
C SER A 212 -20.89 13.87 5.14
N ILE A 213 -20.89 12.65 4.58
CA ILE A 213 -20.52 11.43 5.29
C ILE A 213 -19.01 11.39 5.56
N VAL A 214 -18.19 11.70 4.55
CA VAL A 214 -16.73 11.80 4.70
C VAL A 214 -16.37 12.83 5.76
N ILE A 215 -16.92 14.05 5.67
CA ILE A 215 -16.62 15.13 6.63
C ILE A 215 -17.06 14.73 8.04
N LYS A 216 -18.27 14.17 8.20
CA LYS A 216 -18.78 13.73 9.50
C LYS A 216 -17.89 12.63 10.09
N GLN A 217 -17.50 11.64 9.30
CA GLN A 217 -16.69 10.51 9.76
C GLN A 217 -15.30 10.96 10.24
N ILE A 218 -14.69 11.93 9.55
CA ILE A 218 -13.40 12.51 9.96
C ILE A 218 -13.55 13.33 11.25
N LYS A 219 -14.62 14.13 11.37
CA LYS A 219 -14.85 14.97 12.56
C LYS A 219 -15.19 14.19 13.83
N GLN A 220 -15.86 13.03 13.71
CA GLN A 220 -16.25 12.21 14.86
C GLN A 220 -15.07 11.74 15.72
N ASP A 221 -13.87 11.63 15.15
CA ASP A 221 -12.68 11.20 15.88
C ASP A 221 -11.89 12.37 16.49
N LEU A 222 -12.04 13.61 15.98
CA LEU A 222 -11.47 14.83 16.59
C LEU A 222 -11.98 15.09 18.02
N GLU A 223 -13.20 14.64 18.31
CA GLU A 223 -13.82 14.78 19.63
C GLU A 223 -13.25 13.80 20.67
N LYS A 224 -12.55 12.74 20.21
CA LYS A 224 -11.91 11.74 21.06
C LYS A 224 -10.43 12.11 21.20
N LYS A 225 -10.03 12.71 22.33
CA LYS A 225 -8.68 13.21 22.66
C LYS A 225 -7.51 12.24 22.33
N ASN A 226 -7.13 12.12 21.06
CA ASN A 226 -5.98 11.36 20.59
C ASN A 226 -5.19 12.21 19.58
N ASP A 227 -4.09 12.80 20.05
CA ASP A 227 -3.33 13.84 19.34
C ASP A 227 -2.80 13.39 17.96
N GLN A 228 -2.45 12.11 17.79
CA GLN A 228 -1.97 11.61 16.49
C GLN A 228 -3.09 11.48 15.46
N LYS A 229 -4.29 11.07 15.88
CA LYS A 229 -5.46 11.03 14.99
C LYS A 229 -5.87 12.43 14.57
N ASN A 230 -5.79 13.38 15.51
CA ASN A 230 -6.11 14.78 15.26
C ASN A 230 -5.29 15.39 14.11
N GLN A 231 -4.00 15.06 14.00
CA GLN A 231 -3.17 15.55 12.90
C GLN A 231 -3.68 15.04 11.54
N ARG A 232 -3.96 13.73 11.43
CA ARG A 232 -4.45 13.11 10.18
C ARG A 232 -5.79 13.69 9.74
N ASP A 233 -6.69 13.90 10.70
CA ASP A 233 -8.01 14.48 10.48
C ASP A 233 -7.89 15.89 9.91
N LEU A 234 -7.03 16.73 10.50
CA LEU A 234 -6.78 18.09 10.03
C LEU A 234 -6.19 18.11 8.62
N ILE A 235 -5.27 17.20 8.30
CA ILE A 235 -4.71 17.09 6.95
C ILE A 235 -5.78 16.74 5.92
N ALA A 236 -6.62 15.73 6.21
CA ALA A 236 -7.67 15.31 5.29
C ALA A 236 -8.73 16.41 5.11
N LEU A 237 -9.14 17.07 6.19
CA LEU A 237 -10.07 18.20 6.12
C LEU A 237 -9.48 19.39 5.36
N LYS A 238 -8.18 19.68 5.53
CA LYS A 238 -7.47 20.69 4.75
C LYS A 238 -7.49 20.33 3.26
N CYS A 239 -7.21 19.08 2.91
CA CYS A 239 -7.25 18.61 1.52
C CYS A 239 -8.62 18.87 0.87
N ILE A 240 -9.70 18.54 1.58
CA ILE A 240 -11.07 18.77 1.11
C ILE A 240 -11.36 20.26 0.98
N ALA A 241 -10.95 21.08 1.96
CA ALA A 241 -11.23 22.52 1.98
C ALA A 241 -10.53 23.31 0.85
N GLU A 242 -9.45 22.76 0.28
CA GLU A 242 -8.75 23.36 -0.86
C GLU A 242 -9.53 23.25 -2.18
N CYS A 243 -10.68 22.56 -2.21
CA CYS A 243 -11.52 22.55 -3.40
C CYS A 243 -11.95 24.00 -3.70
N LYS A 244 -11.55 24.54 -4.85
CA LYS A 244 -12.08 25.81 -5.32
C LYS A 244 -13.56 25.59 -5.57
N CYS A 245 -14.42 26.11 -4.70
CA CYS A 245 -15.79 26.38 -5.09
C CYS A 245 -15.69 27.22 -6.36
N VAL A 246 -16.14 26.67 -7.49
CA VAL A 246 -16.56 27.50 -8.60
C VAL A 246 -17.78 28.24 -8.06
N LEU A 247 -17.52 29.39 -7.42
CA LEU A 247 -18.52 30.38 -7.05
C LEU A 247 -19.01 31.07 -8.32
#